data_AF-A0A1C6R2S6-F1
#
_entry.id   AF-A0A1C6R2S6-F1
#
_cell.length_a   1.000
_cell.length_b   1.000
_cell.length_c   1.000
_cell.angle_alpha   90.00
_cell.angle_beta   90.00
_cell.angle_gamma   90.00
#
_symmetry.space_group_name_H-M   'P 1'
#
loop_
_entity.id
_entity.type
_entity.pdbx_description
1 polymer ?
#
loop_
_entity_poly.entity_id
_entity_poly.type
_entity_poly.pdbx_seq_one_letter_code
_entity_poly.pdbx_strand_id
1 'polypeptide(L)'
;MPRGDKSSYSDKQKRQAEHIEKGYEHRGVAKGEAERRAWATVNAETGGGKKSGSGRGKAENHAPAHKGGRLGGAASASRSAAERSASAKKAAATRKRNAEHRG
;
A
#
# COMPACT_ATOMS: atom_id res chain seq x y z
N MET A 1 8.51 -5.12 -24.91
CA MET A 1 8.75 -6.09 -23.82
C MET A 1 7.74 -7.21 -23.93
N PRO A 2 8.13 -8.47 -23.72
CA PRO A 2 7.16 -9.58 -23.65
C PRO A 2 6.15 -9.33 -22.53
N ARG A 3 4.90 -9.76 -22.72
CA ARG A 3 3.85 -9.63 -21.70
C ARG A 3 4.30 -10.34 -20.42
N GLY A 4 4.41 -9.61 -19.32
CA GLY A 4 4.87 -10.13 -18.02
C GLY A 4 6.28 -9.71 -17.62
N ASP A 5 7.12 -9.28 -18.57
CA ASP A 5 8.45 -8.78 -18.23
C ASP A 5 8.37 -7.40 -17.54
N LYS A 6 8.85 -7.35 -16.29
CA LYS A 6 8.88 -6.14 -15.45
C LYS A 6 10.24 -5.42 -15.49
N SER A 7 11.11 -5.72 -16.45
CA SER A 7 12.46 -5.14 -16.55
C SER A 7 12.51 -3.63 -16.76
N SER A 8 11.42 -3.01 -17.24
CA SER A 8 11.27 -1.55 -17.40
C SER A 8 10.78 -0.85 -16.14
N TYR A 9 10.44 -1.60 -15.10
CA TYR A 9 10.03 -1.06 -13.81
C TYR A 9 11.24 -0.93 -12.90
N SER A 10 11.25 0.14 -12.09
CA SER A 10 12.25 0.30 -11.04
C SER A 10 11.99 -0.66 -9.89
N ASP A 11 13.01 -0.92 -9.08
CA ASP A 11 12.86 -1.79 -7.91
C ASP A 11 11.95 -1.16 -6.84
N LYS A 12 11.82 0.17 -6.82
CA LYS A 12 10.80 0.86 -6.02
C LYS A 12 9.38 0.48 -6.48
N GLN A 13 9.12 0.48 -7.78
CA GLN A 13 7.81 0.11 -8.32
C GLN A 13 7.46 -1.35 -8.03
N LYS A 14 8.42 -2.27 -8.16
CA LYS A 14 8.24 -3.70 -7.83
C LYS A 14 7.90 -3.89 -6.35
N ARG A 15 8.69 -3.32 -5.43
CA ARG A 15 8.42 -3.38 -3.99
C ARG A 15 7.05 -2.78 -3.63
N GLN A 16 6.68 -1.67 -4.27
CA GLN A 16 5.37 -1.06 -4.05
C GLN A 16 4.24 -1.99 -4.51
N ALA A 17 4.36 -2.62 -5.68
CA ALA A 17 3.39 -3.58 -6.17
C ALA A 17 3.27 -4.78 -5.22
N GLU A 18 4.39 -5.38 -4.80
CA GLU A 18 4.41 -6.50 -3.85
C GLU A 18 3.73 -6.15 -2.51
N HIS A 19 3.99 -4.95 -1.98
CA HIS A 19 3.33 -4.49 -0.76
C HIS A 19 1.81 -4.34 -0.91
N ILE A 20 1.35 -3.83 -2.06
CA ILE A 20 -0.09 -3.67 -2.34
C ILE A 20 -0.75 -5.03 -2.57
N GLU A 21 -0.10 -5.92 -3.32
CA GLU A 21 -0.54 -7.29 -3.59
C GLU A 21 -0.74 -8.04 -2.28
N LYS A 22 0.28 -8.07 -1.41
CA LYS A 22 0.19 -8.70 -0.09
C LYS A 22 -0.98 -8.17 0.74
N GLY A 23 -1.26 -6.87 0.64
CA GLY A 23 -2.41 -6.26 1.31
C GLY A 23 -3.77 -6.70 0.74
N TYR A 24 -3.86 -7.03 -0.54
CA TYR A 24 -5.06 -7.63 -1.14
C TYR A 24 -5.18 -9.12 -0.82
N GLU A 25 -4.09 -9.88 -0.86
CA GLU A 25 -4.07 -11.29 -0.48
C GLU A 25 -4.48 -11.49 0.99
N HIS A 26 -3.97 -10.67 1.90
CA HIS A 26 -4.37 -10.69 3.31
C HIS A 26 -5.87 -10.37 3.51
N ARG A 27 -6.49 -9.67 2.55
CA ARG A 27 -7.93 -9.40 2.53
C ARG A 27 -8.73 -10.51 1.81
N GLY A 28 -8.09 -11.60 1.42
CA GLY A 28 -8.71 -12.76 0.79
C GLY A 28 -8.85 -12.68 -0.74
N VAL A 29 -8.21 -11.72 -1.40
CA VAL A 29 -8.21 -11.64 -2.88
C VAL A 29 -7.24 -12.67 -3.44
N ALA A 30 -7.66 -13.42 -4.46
CA ALA A 30 -6.79 -14.39 -5.15
C ALA A 30 -5.54 -13.71 -5.73
N LYS A 31 -4.39 -14.38 -5.63
CA LYS A 31 -3.07 -13.86 -6.03
C LYS A 31 -3.04 -13.14 -7.38
N GLY A 32 -3.58 -13.78 -8.43
CA GLY A 32 -3.58 -13.15 -9.77
C GLY A 32 -4.39 -11.85 -9.84
N GLU A 33 -5.49 -11.75 -9.10
CA GLU A 33 -6.27 -10.50 -9.02
C GLU A 33 -5.60 -9.46 -8.12
N ALA A 34 -4.97 -9.89 -7.03
CA ALA A 34 -4.17 -9.04 -6.15
C ALA A 34 -3.00 -8.40 -6.91
N GLU A 35 -2.24 -9.20 -7.66
CA GLU A 35 -1.13 -8.76 -8.51
C GLU A 35 -1.63 -7.77 -9.57
N ARG A 36 -2.74 -8.08 -10.27
CA ARG A 36 -3.33 -7.16 -11.26
C ARG A 36 -3.68 -5.81 -10.65
N ARG A 37 -4.36 -5.79 -9.50
CA ARG A 37 -4.74 -4.55 -8.79
C ARG A 37 -3.54 -3.76 -8.30
N ALA A 38 -2.51 -4.46 -7.84
CA ALA A 38 -1.27 -3.86 -7.38
C ALA A 38 -0.55 -3.13 -8.52
N TRP A 39 -0.31 -3.81 -9.63
CA TRP A 39 0.33 -3.20 -10.80
C TRP A 39 -0.51 -2.09 -11.42
N ALA A 40 -1.84 -2.21 -11.43
CA ALA A 40 -2.72 -1.13 -11.87
C ALA A 40 -2.55 0.14 -11.02
N THR A 41 -2.46 -0.01 -9.69
CA THR A 41 -2.24 1.12 -8.78
C THR A 41 -0.90 1.78 -9.02
N VAL A 42 0.18 1.00 -9.11
CA VAL A 42 1.53 1.51 -9.38
C VAL A 42 1.59 2.21 -10.74
N ASN A 43 0.93 1.66 -11.76
CA ASN A 43 0.89 2.27 -13.10
C ASN A 43 0.11 3.57 -13.11
N ALA A 44 -1.01 3.65 -12.39
CA ALA A 44 -1.78 4.88 -12.25
C ALA A 44 -0.99 6.01 -11.57
N GLU A 45 -0.14 5.66 -10.59
CA GLU A 45 0.70 6.63 -9.89
C GLU A 45 1.95 7.02 -10.68
N THR A 46 2.55 6.10 -11.43
CA THR A 46 3.88 6.32 -12.00
C THR A 46 3.92 6.43 -13.52
N GLY A 47 2.79 6.20 -14.21
CA GLY A 47 2.74 6.05 -15.67
C GLY A 47 3.26 4.71 -16.20
N GLY A 48 3.77 3.84 -15.31
CA GLY A 48 4.28 2.51 -15.65
C GLY A 48 5.70 2.52 -16.22
N GLY A 49 6.54 1.60 -15.75
CA GLY A 49 7.91 1.43 -16.26
C GLY A 49 8.79 2.67 -16.10
N LYS A 50 9.03 3.14 -14.87
CA LYS A 50 9.87 4.35 -14.66
C LYS A 50 11.33 4.14 -15.05
N LYS A 51 11.79 2.90 -15.07
CA LYS A 51 13.17 2.60 -15.48
C LYS A 51 13.33 2.83 -16.96
N SER A 52 12.45 2.32 -17.83
CA SER A 52 12.58 2.43 -19.30
C SER A 52 11.32 2.40 -20.16
N GLY A 53 10.14 2.52 -19.54
CA GLY A 53 8.84 2.56 -20.19
C GLY A 53 8.18 3.95 -20.17
N SER A 54 6.85 3.95 -20.30
CA SER A 54 6.04 5.15 -20.54
C SER A 54 6.07 6.21 -19.43
N GLY A 55 6.35 5.81 -18.20
CA GLY A 55 6.49 6.68 -17.03
C GLY A 55 7.88 7.30 -16.86
N ARG A 56 8.86 6.96 -17.71
CA ARG A 56 10.20 7.56 -17.62
C ARG A 56 10.13 9.06 -17.90
N GLY A 57 10.74 9.86 -17.01
CA GLY A 57 10.76 11.32 -17.12
C GLY A 57 9.41 12.00 -16.88
N LYS A 58 8.38 11.25 -16.45
CA LYS A 58 7.07 11.80 -16.09
C LYS A 58 6.96 11.99 -14.58
N ALA A 59 6.25 13.05 -14.18
CA ALA A 59 5.91 13.29 -12.78
C ALA A 59 4.98 12.19 -12.25
N GLU A 60 5.06 11.92 -10.94
CA GLU A 60 4.16 10.98 -10.27
C GLU A 60 2.78 11.63 -10.03
N ASN A 61 1.74 10.81 -10.10
CA ASN A 61 0.38 11.17 -9.75
C ASN A 61 0.00 10.51 -8.41
N HIS A 62 -0.11 11.31 -7.35
CA HIS A 62 -0.45 10.79 -6.03
C HIS A 62 -1.96 10.68 -5.76
N ALA A 63 -2.82 10.87 -6.78
CA ALA A 63 -4.27 10.75 -6.63
C ALA A 63 -4.72 9.41 -6.00
N PRO A 64 -4.15 8.23 -6.35
CA PRO A 64 -4.50 6.98 -5.68
C PRO A 64 -4.22 7.01 -4.17
N ALA A 65 -3.06 7.52 -3.77
CA ALA A 65 -2.67 7.64 -2.36
C ALA A 65 -3.58 8.62 -1.60
N HIS A 66 -3.87 9.79 -2.18
CA HIS A 66 -4.79 10.76 -1.58
C HIS A 66 -6.21 10.21 -1.43
N LYS A 67 -6.71 9.48 -2.42
CA LYS A 67 -8.03 8.82 -2.34
C LYS A 67 -8.05 7.79 -1.21
N GLY A 68 -7.02 6.94 -1.13
CA GLY A 68 -6.88 5.95 -0.06
C GLY A 68 -6.82 6.58 1.33
N GLY A 69 -6.01 7.64 1.50
CA GLY A 69 -5.87 8.37 2.75
C GLY A 69 -7.18 9.03 3.18
N ARG A 70 -7.92 9.66 2.26
CA ARG A 70 -9.22 10.27 2.55
C ARG A 70 -10.25 9.24 3.02
N LEU A 71 -10.35 8.10 2.33
CA LEU A 71 -11.29 7.02 2.70
C LEU A 71 -10.92 6.39 4.04
N GLY A 72 -9.64 6.10 4.27
CA GLY A 72 -9.15 5.54 5.53
C GLY A 72 -9.32 6.51 6.71
N GLY A 73 -9.13 7.81 6.46
CA GLY A 73 -9.37 8.87 7.44
C GLY A 73 -10.84 8.96 7.82
N ALA A 74 -11.74 8.99 6.83
CA ALA A 74 -13.19 9.02 7.06
C ALA A 74 -13.67 7.79 7.85
N ALA A 75 -13.23 6.58 7.46
CA ALA A 75 -13.56 5.35 8.18
C ALA A 75 -12.99 5.34 9.62
N SER A 76 -11.87 6.02 9.85
CA SER A 76 -11.30 6.15 11.19
C SER A 76 -12.07 7.17 12.05
N ALA A 77 -12.54 8.26 11.44
CA ALA A 77 -13.32 9.28 12.11
C ALA A 77 -14.72 8.78 12.52
N SER A 78 -15.30 7.85 11.76
CA SER A 78 -16.63 7.28 12.05
C SER A 78 -16.64 6.22 13.17
N ARG A 79 -15.48 5.85 13.75
CA ARG A 79 -15.42 4.83 14.80
C ARG A 79 -16.05 5.30 16.10
N SER A 80 -16.72 4.37 16.79
CA SER A 80 -17.30 4.61 18.11
C SER A 80 -16.22 4.98 19.15
N ALA A 81 -16.62 5.67 20.22
CA ALA A 81 -15.71 5.99 21.32
C ALA A 81 -15.10 4.72 21.95
N ALA A 82 -15.87 3.63 22.04
CA ALA A 82 -15.41 2.34 22.56
C ALA A 82 -14.30 1.73 21.68
N GLU A 83 -14.47 1.70 20.36
CA GLU A 83 -13.44 1.18 19.43
C GLU A 83 -12.17 2.03 19.43
N ARG A 84 -12.32 3.36 19.54
CA ARG A 84 -11.18 4.28 19.68
C ARG A 84 -10.42 4.01 20.99
N SER A 85 -11.13 3.81 22.10
CA SER A 85 -10.53 3.44 23.39
C SER A 85 -9.82 2.09 23.34
N ALA A 86 -10.45 1.06 22.75
CA ALA A 86 -9.85 -0.26 22.60
C ALA A 86 -8.54 -0.20 21.78
N SER A 87 -8.54 0.57 20.69
CA SER A 87 -7.34 0.79 19.87
C SER A 87 -6.22 1.48 20.66
N ALA A 88 -6.55 2.50 21.46
CA ALA A 88 -5.58 3.22 22.29
C ALA A 88 -4.98 2.33 23.38
N LYS A 89 -5.80 1.52 24.06
CA LYS A 89 -5.35 0.54 25.07
C LYS A 89 -4.41 -0.50 24.46
N LYS A 90 -4.76 -1.05 23.28
CA LYS A 90 -3.90 -1.97 22.54
C LYS A 90 -2.53 -1.35 22.25
N ALA A 91 -2.52 -0.11 21.75
CA ALA A 91 -1.28 0.60 21.47
C ALA A 91 -0.43 0.84 22.73
N ALA A 92 -1.04 1.18 23.87
CA ALA A 92 -0.35 1.34 25.14
C ALA A 92 0.28 0.02 25.62
N ALA A 93 -0.44 -1.10 25.52
CA ALA A 93 0.08 -2.42 25.87
C ALA A 93 1.28 -2.82 24.99
N THR A 94 1.23 -2.55 23.68
CA THR A 94 2.37 -2.79 22.77
C THR A 94 3.58 -1.95 23.15
N ARG A 95 3.38 -0.67 23.50
CA ARG A 95 4.49 0.20 23.95
C ARG A 95 5.14 -0.31 25.23
N LYS A 96 4.33 -0.73 26.21
CA LYS A 96 4.83 -1.33 27.46
C LYS A 96 5.70 -2.56 27.19
N ARG A 97 5.19 -3.52 26.41
CA ARG A 97 5.92 -4.73 26.02
C ARG A 97 7.24 -4.43 25.32
N ASN A 98 7.24 -3.48 24.38
CA ASN A 98 8.45 -3.11 23.65
C ASN A 98 9.49 -2.41 24.55
N ALA A 99 9.06 -1.70 25.58
CA ALA A 99 9.97 -1.10 26.56
C ALA A 99 10.63 -2.19 27.43
N GLU A 100 9.86 -3.20 27.85
CA GLU A 100 10.36 -4.35 28.63
C GLU A 100 11.36 -5.21 27.84
N HIS A 101 11.19 -5.34 26.52
CA HIS A 101 12.14 -6.07 25.66
C HIS A 101 13.38 -5.26 25.23
N ARG A 102 13.42 -3.96 25.55
CA ARG A 102 14.55 -3.08 25.23
C ARG A 102 15.49 -2.85 26.42
N GLY A 103 15.10 -3.28 27.62
CA GLY A 103 15.98 -3.36 28.79
C GLY A 103 16.62 -4.74 28.89
#